data_AF-A0A9X3EVA6-F1
#
_entry.id   AF-A0A9X3EVA6-F1
#
_cell.length_a   1.000
_cell.length_b   1.000
_cell.length_c   1.000
_cell.angle_alpha   90.00
_cell.angle_beta   90.00
_cell.angle_gamma   90.00
#
_symmetry.space_group_name_H-M   'P 1'
#
loop_
_entity.id
_entity.type
_entity.pdbx_description
1 polymer ?
#
loop_
_entity_poly.entity_id
_entity_poly.type
_entity_poly.pdbx_seq_one_letter_code
_entity_poly.pdbx_strand_id
1 'polypeptide(L)'
;MPRLSKCIVVVYALFNLLIACTLVFDPGPLDAQYRGGAMTPTREFQWFSIASFHVFMAAAVLLTLRMGRAADRRAILLANAGFYGWDAATQWLYWGARVGLAPADLHVNAGVSAGCAALLLLAARRDREG
;
A
#
# COMPACT_ATOMS: atom_id res chain seq x y z
N MET A 1 -15.30 7.41 -14.47
CA MET A 1 -14.87 7.52 -13.04
C MET A 1 -15.29 8.86 -12.44
N PRO A 2 -16.02 8.88 -11.32
CA PRO A 2 -16.41 10.10 -10.59
C PRO A 2 -15.21 10.85 -9.96
N ARG A 3 -15.39 12.16 -9.68
CA ARG A 3 -14.34 13.03 -9.11
C ARG A 3 -13.76 12.50 -7.79
N LEU A 4 -14.62 12.02 -6.88
CA LEU A 4 -14.19 11.46 -5.60
C LEU A 4 -13.28 10.24 -5.80
N SER A 5 -13.69 9.27 -6.64
CA SER A 5 -12.88 8.09 -6.93
C SER A 5 -11.54 8.46 -7.59
N LYS A 6 -11.52 9.46 -8.50
CA LYS A 6 -10.27 9.98 -9.07
C LYS A 6 -9.34 10.55 -8.01
N CYS A 7 -9.89 11.35 -7.08
CA CYS A 7 -9.10 11.94 -5.99
C CYS A 7 -8.49 10.86 -5.10
N ILE A 8 -9.28 9.85 -4.71
CA ILE A 8 -8.80 8.70 -3.94
C ILE A 8 -7.67 7.97 -4.68
N VAL A 9 -7.84 7.68 -5.98
CA VAL A 9 -6.81 7.04 -6.81
C VAL A 9 -5.51 7.84 -6.83
N VAL A 10 -5.58 9.15 -7.00
CA VAL A 10 -4.39 10.01 -7.03
C VAL A 10 -3.70 10.03 -5.67
N VAL A 11 -4.44 10.23 -4.58
CA VAL A 11 -3.88 10.23 -3.22
C VAL A 11 -3.23 8.89 -2.89
N TYR A 12 -3.90 7.78 -3.23
CA TYR A 12 -3.38 6.44 -3.04
C TYR A 12 -2.10 6.18 -3.86
N ALA A 13 -2.04 6.64 -5.11
CA ALA A 13 -0.84 6.54 -5.94
C ALA A 13 0.32 7.35 -5.35
N LEU A 14 0.08 8.60 -4.94
CA LEU A 14 1.09 9.44 -4.30
C LEU A 14 1.60 8.83 -2.99
N PHE A 15 0.72 8.23 -2.20
CA PHE A 15 1.10 7.52 -0.97
C PHE A 15 2.03 6.33 -1.26
N ASN A 16 1.73 5.51 -2.27
CA ASN A 16 2.61 4.42 -2.69
C ASN A 16 3.96 4.92 -3.20
N LEU A 17 3.97 5.99 -3.99
CA LEU A 17 5.22 6.59 -4.47
C LEU A 17 6.07 7.15 -3.32
N LEU A 18 5.45 7.75 -2.30
CA LEU A 18 6.15 8.23 -1.11
C LEU A 18 6.81 7.07 -0.34
N ILE A 19 6.10 5.94 -0.16
CA ILE A 19 6.68 4.74 0.43
C ILE A 19 7.86 4.26 -0.41
N ALA A 20 7.67 4.12 -1.73
CA ALA A 20 8.72 3.67 -2.63
C ALA A 20 9.98 4.56 -2.55
N CYS A 21 9.83 5.88 -2.58
CA CYS A 21 10.94 6.81 -2.41
C CYS A 21 11.66 6.61 -1.07
N THR A 22 10.90 6.48 0.02
CA THR A 22 11.48 6.24 1.35
C THR A 22 12.32 4.97 1.37
N LEU A 23 11.77 3.87 0.84
CA LEU A 23 12.42 2.56 0.85
C LEU A 23 13.63 2.46 -0.10
N VAL A 24 13.66 3.24 -1.18
CA VAL A 24 14.79 3.28 -2.12
C VAL A 24 15.95 4.11 -1.58
N PHE A 25 15.66 5.26 -0.97
CA PHE A 25 16.71 6.23 -0.62
C PHE A 25 17.16 6.16 0.84
N ASP A 26 16.25 5.88 1.77
CA ASP A 26 16.56 5.83 3.19
C ASP A 26 15.62 4.88 3.94
N PRO A 27 15.76 3.55 3.79
CA PRO A 27 14.93 2.57 4.50
C PRO A 27 15.30 2.46 5.99
N GLY A 28 16.42 3.03 6.42
CA GLY A 28 16.98 2.85 7.77
C GLY A 28 16.02 3.19 8.91
N PRO A 29 15.31 4.34 8.89
CA PRO A 29 14.35 4.70 9.93
C PRO A 29 13.20 3.70 10.07
N LEU A 30 12.75 3.09 8.96
CA LEU A 30 11.71 2.08 8.99
C LEU A 30 12.27 0.72 9.46
N ASP A 31 13.44 0.31 8.93
CA ASP A 31 14.12 -0.93 9.32
C ASP A 31 14.43 -0.97 10.83
N ALA A 32 14.78 0.17 11.42
CA ALA A 32 15.08 0.30 12.84
C ALA A 32 13.89 -0.01 13.76
N GLN A 33 12.64 0.01 13.26
CA GLN A 33 11.45 -0.38 14.02
C GLN A 33 11.36 -1.89 14.24
N TYR A 34 12.14 -2.68 13.49
CA TYR A 34 12.20 -4.13 13.57
C TYR A 34 13.40 -4.58 14.41
N ARG A 35 13.32 -5.74 15.07
CA ARG A 35 14.39 -6.26 15.95
C ARG A 35 15.59 -6.86 15.20
N GLY A 36 15.96 -6.31 14.04
CA GLY A 36 16.92 -6.90 13.11
C GLY A 36 18.39 -6.58 13.36
N GLY A 37 18.71 -5.66 14.28
CA GLY A 37 20.09 -5.13 14.42
C GLY A 37 20.51 -4.31 13.20
N ALA A 38 21.82 -4.13 12.98
CA ALA A 38 22.34 -3.32 11.87
C ALA A 38 21.93 -3.83 10.48
N MET A 39 21.43 -2.94 9.61
CA MET A 39 20.91 -3.28 8.28
C MET A 39 21.92 -4.08 7.46
N THR A 40 21.48 -5.20 6.89
CA THR A 40 22.30 -6.07 6.04
C THR A 40 21.98 -5.82 4.56
N PRO A 41 22.90 -6.12 3.63
CA PRO A 41 22.62 -5.97 2.19
C PRO A 41 21.38 -6.74 1.71
N THR A 42 21.12 -7.91 2.29
CA THR A 42 19.90 -8.69 1.99
C THR A 42 18.63 -7.95 2.41
N ARG A 43 18.62 -7.30 3.59
CA ARG A 43 17.47 -6.53 4.05
C ARG A 43 17.28 -5.25 3.25
N GLU A 44 18.37 -4.58 2.88
CA GLU A 44 18.34 -3.44 1.97
C GLU A 44 17.72 -3.82 0.61
N PHE A 45 18.12 -4.97 0.04
CA PHE A 45 17.52 -5.51 -1.17
C PHE A 45 16.02 -5.86 -1.00
N GLN A 46 15.62 -6.38 0.16
CA GLN A 46 14.21 -6.63 0.46
C GLN A 46 13.40 -5.33 0.49
N TRP A 47 13.92 -4.27 1.12
CA TRP A 47 13.29 -2.95 1.11
C TRP A 47 13.18 -2.37 -0.30
N PHE A 48 14.23 -2.49 -1.11
CA PHE A 48 14.18 -2.10 -2.52
C PHE A 48 13.11 -2.89 -3.32
N SER A 49 12.98 -4.19 -3.04
CA SER A 49 11.97 -5.05 -3.67
C SER A 49 10.55 -4.62 -3.28
N ILE A 50 10.33 -4.30 -2.00
CA ILE A 50 9.06 -3.75 -1.51
C ILE A 50 8.78 -2.38 -2.16
N ALA A 51 9.79 -1.53 -2.30
CA ALA A 51 9.66 -0.25 -2.99
C ALA A 51 9.21 -0.42 -4.44
N SER A 52 9.84 -1.36 -5.16
CA SER A 52 9.48 -1.70 -6.55
C SER A 52 8.03 -2.18 -6.66
N PHE A 53 7.56 -2.93 -5.67
CA PHE A 53 6.16 -3.35 -5.60
C PHE A 53 5.20 -2.15 -5.42
N HIS A 54 5.54 -1.19 -4.55
CA HIS A 54 4.73 0.04 -4.42
C HIS A 54 4.69 0.88 -5.69
N VAL A 55 5.80 0.97 -6.45
CA VAL A 55 5.80 1.60 -7.78
C VAL A 55 4.84 0.87 -8.73
N PHE A 56 4.86 -0.45 -8.75
CA PHE A 56 3.93 -1.25 -9.55
C PHE A 56 2.46 -0.98 -9.16
N MET A 57 2.14 -0.97 -7.87
CA MET A 57 0.80 -0.69 -7.37
C MET A 57 0.31 0.71 -7.77
N ALA A 58 1.19 1.72 -7.65
CA ALA A 58 0.91 3.08 -8.12
C ALA A 58 0.69 3.15 -9.64
N ALA A 59 1.50 2.44 -10.44
CA ALA A 59 1.31 2.39 -11.88
C ALA A 59 -0.03 1.73 -12.25
N ALA A 60 -0.32 0.56 -11.66
CA ALA A 60 -1.53 -0.21 -11.91
C ALA A 60 -2.80 0.59 -11.59
N VAL A 61 -2.84 1.27 -10.44
CA VAL A 61 -4.00 2.06 -10.05
C VAL A 61 -4.17 3.32 -10.91
N LEU A 62 -3.07 3.95 -11.36
CA LEU A 62 -3.14 5.11 -12.27
C LEU A 62 -3.69 4.75 -13.65
N LEU A 63 -3.49 3.52 -14.13
CA LEU A 63 -4.10 3.04 -15.39
C LEU A 63 -5.62 3.13 -15.34
N THR A 64 -6.24 2.99 -14.16
CA THR A 64 -7.70 3.10 -14.01
C THR A 64 -8.23 4.45 -14.46
N LEU A 65 -7.42 5.52 -14.40
CA LEU A 65 -7.83 6.86 -14.85
C LEU A 65 -8.05 6.93 -16.36
N ARG A 66 -7.46 6.01 -17.13
CA ARG A 66 -7.54 5.94 -18.60
C ARG A 66 -8.52 4.87 -19.11
N MET A 67 -9.06 4.03 -18.24
CA MET A 67 -9.96 2.94 -18.63
C MET A 67 -11.40 3.44 -18.81
N GLY A 68 -12.04 3.04 -19.91
CA GLY A 68 -13.43 3.40 -20.21
C GLY A 68 -14.46 2.66 -19.35
N ARG A 69 -14.29 1.35 -19.16
CA ARG A 69 -15.26 0.48 -18.47
C ARG A 69 -15.09 0.54 -16.95
N ALA A 70 -16.19 0.75 -16.23
CA ALA A 70 -16.18 0.77 -14.77
C ALA A 70 -15.92 -0.61 -14.15
N ALA A 71 -16.30 -1.69 -14.83
CA ALA A 71 -15.99 -3.05 -14.36
C ALA A 71 -14.47 -3.28 -14.23
N ASP A 72 -13.71 -2.92 -15.26
CA ASP A 72 -12.25 -3.16 -15.31
C ASP A 72 -11.52 -2.29 -14.28
N ARG A 73 -11.93 -1.02 -14.13
CA ARG A 73 -11.41 -0.14 -13.08
C ARG A 73 -11.68 -0.69 -11.70
N ARG A 74 -12.91 -1.14 -11.44
CA ARG A 74 -13.31 -1.73 -10.15
C ARG A 74 -12.49 -2.99 -9.84
N ALA A 75 -12.22 -3.85 -10.82
CA ALA A 75 -11.38 -5.03 -10.61
C ALA A 75 -9.98 -4.65 -10.09
N ILE A 76 -9.33 -3.64 -10.68
CA ILE A 76 -8.01 -3.16 -10.22
C ILE A 76 -8.09 -2.54 -8.83
N LEU A 77 -9.10 -1.71 -8.56
CA LEU A 77 -9.29 -1.07 -7.24
C LEU A 77 -9.55 -2.11 -6.15
N LEU A 78 -10.37 -3.13 -6.44
CA LEU A 78 -10.65 -4.23 -5.52
C LEU A 78 -9.42 -5.12 -5.29
N ALA A 79 -8.61 -5.38 -6.32
CA ALA A 79 -7.36 -6.12 -6.15
C ALA A 79 -6.37 -5.36 -5.24
N ASN A 80 -6.22 -4.05 -5.45
CA ASN A 80 -5.39 -3.21 -4.58
C ASN A 80 -5.93 -3.14 -3.14
N ALA A 81 -7.27 -3.06 -2.99
CA ALA A 81 -7.90 -3.08 -1.67
C ALA A 81 -7.69 -4.42 -0.96
N GLY A 82 -7.80 -5.53 -1.69
CA GLY A 82 -7.54 -6.87 -1.18
C GLY A 82 -6.10 -7.03 -0.71
N PHE A 83 -5.12 -6.52 -1.48
CA PHE A 83 -3.72 -6.52 -1.07
C PHE A 83 -3.51 -5.76 0.24
N TYR A 84 -3.96 -4.51 0.33
CA TYR A 84 -3.78 -3.69 1.53
C TYR A 84 -4.57 -4.23 2.74
N GLY A 85 -5.73 -4.84 2.51
CA GLY A 85 -6.49 -5.54 3.55
C GLY A 85 -5.76 -6.79 4.04
N TRP A 86 -5.14 -7.55 3.13
CA TRP A 86 -4.30 -8.69 3.47
C TRP A 86 -3.06 -8.26 4.26
N ASP A 87 -2.35 -7.23 3.81
CA ASP A 87 -1.20 -6.67 4.53
C ASP A 87 -1.57 -6.29 5.98
N ALA A 88 -2.64 -5.51 6.17
CA ALA A 88 -3.15 -5.17 7.50
C ALA A 88 -3.45 -6.41 8.36
N ALA A 89 -4.15 -7.40 7.79
CA ALA A 89 -4.49 -8.63 8.48
C ALA A 89 -3.24 -9.42 8.88
N THR A 90 -2.25 -9.55 8.00
CA THR A 90 -1.02 -10.28 8.31
C THR A 90 -0.21 -9.60 9.40
N GLN A 91 -0.20 -8.27 9.47
CA GLN A 91 0.46 -7.54 10.55
C GLN A 91 -0.22 -7.78 11.90
N TRP A 92 -1.55 -7.68 11.97
CA TRP A 92 -2.30 -7.93 13.21
C TRP A 92 -2.28 -9.40 13.65
N LEU A 93 -2.43 -10.33 12.71
CA LEU A 93 -2.69 -11.74 13.02
C LEU A 93 -1.42 -12.60 13.08
N TYR A 94 -0.31 -12.16 12.46
CA TYR A 94 0.83 -13.05 12.26
C TYR A 94 2.19 -12.38 12.46
N TRP A 95 2.54 -11.43 11.60
CA TRP A 95 3.91 -10.95 11.49
C TRP A 95 4.27 -9.91 12.54
N GLY A 96 3.35 -9.02 12.93
CA GLY A 96 3.71 -7.86 13.74
C GLY A 96 4.40 -8.22 15.06
N ALA A 97 3.89 -9.22 15.78
CA ALA A 97 4.54 -9.73 16.99
C ALA A 97 5.85 -10.49 16.72
N ARG A 98 5.95 -11.17 15.57
CA ARG A 98 7.10 -12.00 15.20
C ARG A 98 8.31 -11.21 14.72
N VAL A 99 8.07 -10.09 14.05
CA VAL A 99 9.14 -9.20 13.55
C VAL A 99 9.59 -8.19 14.61
N GLY A 100 8.98 -8.24 15.80
CA GLY A 100 9.43 -7.52 16.98
C GLY A 100 9.06 -6.03 17.03
N LEU A 101 8.12 -5.61 16.17
CA LEU A 101 7.56 -4.25 16.18
C LEU A 101 6.95 -3.94 17.54
N ALA A 102 7.07 -2.68 17.98
CA ALA A 102 6.30 -2.22 19.12
C ALA A 102 4.80 -2.28 18.79
N PRO A 103 3.93 -2.62 19.77
CA PRO A 103 2.50 -2.71 19.51
C PRO A 103 1.89 -1.43 18.90
N ALA A 104 2.36 -0.25 19.32
CA ALA A 104 1.91 1.01 18.76
C ALA A 104 2.22 1.14 17.27
N ASP A 105 3.48 0.88 16.87
CA ASP A 105 3.90 0.96 15.46
C ASP A 105 3.19 -0.07 14.60
N LEU A 106 2.98 -1.28 15.14
CA LEU A 106 2.19 -2.34 14.49
C LEU A 106 0.77 -1.87 14.20
N HIS A 107 0.05 -1.32 15.19
CA HIS A 107 -1.32 -0.87 15.01
C HIS A 107 -1.41 0.34 14.06
N VAL A 108 -0.41 1.22 14.07
CA VAL A 108 -0.33 2.33 13.11
C VAL A 108 -0.15 1.80 11.69
N ASN A 109 0.83 0.92 11.46
CA ASN A 109 1.13 0.38 10.13
C ASN A 109 -0.07 -0.42 9.57
N ALA A 110 -0.60 -1.35 10.36
CA ALA A 110 -1.78 -2.13 9.96
C ALA A 110 -3.02 -1.24 9.78
N GLY A 111 -3.19 -0.22 10.61
CA GLY A 111 -4.27 0.76 10.51
C GLY A 111 -4.21 1.60 9.23
N VAL A 112 -3.00 2.04 8.84
CA VAL A 112 -2.78 2.74 7.57
C VAL A 112 -3.11 1.84 6.38
N SER A 113 -2.71 0.57 6.43
CA SER A 113 -3.04 -0.40 5.38
C SER A 113 -4.55 -0.67 5.29
N ALA A 114 -5.23 -0.83 6.44
CA ALA A 114 -6.68 -0.96 6.50
C ALA A 114 -7.40 0.29 5.96
N GLY A 115 -6.87 1.49 6.27
CA GLY A 115 -7.36 2.76 5.73
C GLY A 115 -7.25 2.84 4.21
N CYS A 116 -6.11 2.43 3.65
CA CYS A 116 -5.92 2.35 2.19
C CYS A 116 -6.95 1.40 1.55
N ALA A 117 -7.15 0.21 2.14
CA ALA A 117 -8.16 -0.74 1.67
C ALA A 117 -9.57 -0.12 1.70
N ALA A 118 -9.95 0.53 2.79
CA ALA A 118 -11.26 1.16 2.93
C ALA A 118 -11.50 2.28 1.89
N LEU A 119 -10.49 3.13 1.65
CA LEU A 119 -10.57 4.18 0.64
C LEU A 119 -10.73 3.60 -0.77
N LEU A 120 -9.99 2.55 -1.10
CA LEU A 120 -10.10 1.89 -2.40
C LEU A 120 -11.44 1.18 -2.59
N LEU A 121 -11.98 0.53 -1.54
CA LEU A 121 -13.33 -0.04 -1.54
C LEU A 121 -14.38 1.05 -1.77
N LEU A 122 -14.22 2.22 -1.12
CA LEU A 122 -15.10 3.37 -1.35
C LEU A 122 -14.99 3.86 -2.80
N ALA A 123 -13.78 3.99 -3.34
CA ALA A 123 -13.56 4.40 -4.73
C ALA A 123 -14.20 3.43 -5.72
N ALA A 124 -14.05 2.12 -5.49
CA ALA A 124 -14.64 1.05 -6.30
C ALA A 124 -16.17 1.05 -6.22
N ARG A 125 -16.74 1.19 -5.00
CA ARG A 125 -18.19 1.24 -4.79
C ARG A 125 -18.83 2.47 -5.45
N ARG A 126 -18.10 3.59 -5.47
CA ARG A 126 -18.56 4.84 -6.09
C ARG A 126 -18.30 4.87 -7.59
N ASP A 127 -17.43 4.03 -8.12
CA ASP A 127 -17.13 4.01 -9.56
C ASP A 127 -18.33 3.47 -10.35
N ARG A 128 -18.71 4.22 -11.38
CA ARG A 128 -19.85 3.96 -12.24
C ARG A 128 -19.45 4.14 -13.69
N GLU A 129 -20.22 3.55 -14.60
CA GLU A 129 -20.11 3.90 -16.02
C GLU A 129 -20.36 5.39 -16.18
N GLY A 130 -19.60 6.01 -17.07
CA GLY A 130 -19.65 7.43 -17.37
C GLY A 130 -20.47 7.69 -18.62
#